data_AF-A0A162PD63-F1
#
_entry.id   AF-A0A162PD63-F1
#
_cell.length_a   1.000
_cell.length_b   1.000
_cell.length_c   1.000
_cell.angle_alpha   90.00
_cell.angle_beta   90.00
_cell.angle_gamma   90.00
#
_symmetry.space_group_name_H-M   'P 1'
#
loop_
_entity.id
_entity.type
_entity.pdbx_description
1 polymer ?
#
loop_
_entity_poly.entity_id
_entity_poly.type
_entity_poly.pdbx_seq_one_letter_code
_entity_poly.pdbx_strand_id
1 'polypeptide(L)'
;MDILSIPANYVATAINSGCCGMAGSFGFDKDHYEVSMQIGELVLFPAVRQQAATTLIAASGTSCRHQIKDGTGRLALHPVEILFDALI
;
A
#
# COMPACT_ATOMS: atom_id res chain seq x y z
N MET A 1 0.95 -1.88 -12.46
CA MET A 1 -0.35 -2.11 -11.79
C MET A 1 -1.52 -2.01 -12.78
N ASP A 2 -1.22 -1.96 -14.08
CA ASP A 2 -2.13 -1.42 -15.10
C ASP A 2 -3.33 -2.34 -15.38
N ILE A 3 -3.22 -3.60 -14.95
CA ILE A 3 -4.31 -4.58 -14.98
C ILE A 3 -5.56 -4.10 -14.21
N LEU A 4 -5.38 -3.28 -13.16
CA LEU A 4 -6.50 -2.73 -12.39
C LEU A 4 -7.28 -1.64 -13.13
N SER A 5 -6.77 -1.14 -14.27
CA SER A 5 -7.50 -0.22 -15.15
C SER A 5 -8.23 -0.93 -16.28
N ILE A 6 -8.21 -2.28 -16.33
CA ILE A 6 -8.96 -3.06 -17.33
C ILE A 6 -10.48 -3.02 -17.07
N PRO A 7 -10.98 -3.19 -15.83
CA PRO A 7 -12.41 -3.06 -15.56
C PRO A 7 -12.88 -1.63 -15.82
N ALA A 8 -13.99 -1.47 -16.56
CA ALA A 8 -14.43 -0.17 -17.11
C ALA A 8 -14.64 0.95 -16.07
N ASN A 9 -14.90 0.60 -14.80
CA ASN A 9 -15.20 1.56 -13.73
C ASN A 9 -14.02 1.79 -12.77
N TYR A 10 -12.81 1.33 -13.12
CA TYR A 10 -11.63 1.43 -12.27
C TYR A 10 -10.54 2.26 -12.95
N VAL A 11 -9.93 3.16 -12.19
CA VAL A 11 -8.76 3.94 -12.60
C VAL A 11 -7.65 3.68 -11.60
N ALA A 12 -6.58 3.00 -12.03
CA ALA A 12 -5.41 2.78 -11.21
C ALA A 12 -4.38 3.91 -11.40
N THR A 13 -3.93 4.50 -10.30
CA THR A 13 -2.83 5.47 -10.29
C THR A 13 -1.66 4.88 -9.51
N ALA A 14 -0.47 4.85 -10.13
CA ALA A 14 0.73 4.41 -9.45
C ALA A 14 1.29 5.53 -8.56
N ILE A 15 1.62 5.19 -7.32
CA ILE A 15 2.40 6.07 -6.44
C ILE A 15 3.88 5.75 -6.60
N ASN A 16 4.73 6.78 -6.71
CA ASN A 16 6.18 6.58 -6.81
C ASN A 16 6.80 6.52 -5.41
N SER A 17 6.39 5.52 -4.61
CA SER A 17 6.66 5.50 -3.17
C SER A 17 8.00 4.89 -2.73
N GLY A 18 8.86 4.47 -3.66
CA GLY A 18 10.07 3.73 -3.29
C GLY A 18 9.77 2.48 -2.44
N CYS A 19 10.65 2.18 -1.49
CA CYS A 19 10.44 1.08 -0.52
C CYS A 19 9.38 1.45 0.53
N CYS A 20 8.62 0.48 1.04
CA CYS A 20 7.65 0.72 2.11
C CYS A 20 8.26 0.89 3.50
N GLY A 21 9.50 0.43 3.71
CA GLY A 21 10.20 0.46 5.02
C GLY A 21 10.28 -0.89 5.73
N MET A 22 9.46 -1.89 5.35
CA MET A 22 9.41 -3.15 6.10
C MET A 22 10.48 -4.18 5.75
N ALA A 23 10.83 -4.34 4.47
CA ALA A 23 11.77 -5.35 3.95
C ALA A 23 11.80 -6.67 4.75
N GLY A 24 10.68 -7.41 4.77
CA GLY A 24 10.55 -8.62 5.59
C GLY A 24 10.32 -8.31 7.08
N SER A 25 11.21 -8.79 7.95
CA SER A 25 11.17 -8.54 9.40
C SER A 25 11.92 -7.29 9.83
N PHE A 26 12.63 -6.60 8.92
CA PHE A 26 13.43 -5.42 9.23
C PHE A 26 12.61 -4.37 9.97
N GLY A 27 11.42 -4.05 9.49
CA GLY A 27 10.57 -3.04 10.15
C GLY A 27 9.91 -3.47 11.46
N PHE A 28 10.06 -4.74 11.89
CA PHE A 28 9.63 -5.19 13.23
C PHE A 28 10.77 -5.24 14.24
N ASP A 29 12.02 -5.18 13.77
CA ASP A 29 13.18 -5.16 14.65
C ASP A 29 13.20 -3.84 15.43
N LYS A 30 13.39 -3.93 16.75
CA LYS A 30 13.32 -2.79 17.66
C LYS A 30 14.31 -1.70 17.26
N ASP A 31 15.50 -2.10 16.79
CA ASP A 31 16.56 -1.17 16.40
C ASP A 31 16.28 -0.49 15.05
N HIS A 32 15.39 -1.07 14.24
CA HIS A 32 15.07 -0.61 12.89
C HIS A 32 13.66 -0.07 12.73
N TYR A 33 12.80 -0.21 13.75
CA TYR A 33 11.40 0.21 13.71
C TYR A 33 11.26 1.70 13.35
N GLU A 34 12.02 2.56 14.03
CA GLU A 34 11.95 4.01 13.78
C GLU A 34 12.36 4.35 12.35
N VAL A 35 13.43 3.72 11.84
CA VAL A 35 13.89 3.90 10.46
C VAL A 35 12.87 3.39 9.45
N SER A 36 12.26 2.23 9.70
CA SER A 36 11.16 1.68 8.88
C SER A 36 9.99 2.66 8.78
N MET A 37 9.58 3.25 9.91
CA MET A 37 8.50 4.24 9.95
C MET A 37 8.89 5.53 9.21
N GLN A 38 10.13 6.01 9.38
CA GLN A 38 10.64 7.16 8.64
C GLN A 38 10.65 6.93 7.13
N ILE A 39 11.04 5.74 6.66
CA ILE A 39 10.98 5.38 5.24
C ILE A 39 9.53 5.44 4.73
N GLY A 40 8.58 4.89 5.50
CA GLY A 40 7.16 4.96 5.16
C GLY A 40 6.62 6.39 5.05
N GLU A 41 7.08 7.31 5.91
CA GLU A 41 6.69 8.72 5.90
C GLU A 41 7.25 9.52 4.71
N LEU A 42 8.25 9.02 3.97
CA LEU A 42 8.82 9.75 2.83
C LEU A 42 7.79 10.02 1.74
N VAL A 43 7.05 8.98 1.32
CA VAL A 43 6.06 9.08 0.23
C VAL A 43 4.84 8.21 0.49
N LEU A 44 5.04 6.97 0.97
CA LEU A 44 3.98 5.96 1.07
C LEU A 44 2.83 6.41 1.98
N PHE A 45 3.13 6.76 3.23
CA PHE A 45 2.10 7.10 4.21
C PHE A 45 1.36 8.40 3.87
N PRO A 46 2.04 9.50 3.50
CA PRO A 46 1.35 10.71 3.06
C PRO A 46 0.44 10.45 1.85
N ALA A 47 0.92 9.71 0.84
CA ALA A 47 0.14 9.42 -0.36
C ALA A 47 -1.13 8.63 -0.03
N VAL A 48 -1.05 7.64 0.85
CA VAL A 48 -2.21 6.85 1.30
C VAL A 48 -3.18 7.68 2.14
N ARG A 49 -2.70 8.49 3.08
CA ARG A 49 -3.54 9.33 3.96
C ARG A 49 -4.28 10.42 3.20
N GLN A 50 -3.71 10.92 2.10
CA GLN A 50 -4.35 11.95 1.26
C GLN A 50 -5.49 11.41 0.38
N GLN A 51 -5.57 10.09 0.18
CA GLN A 51 -6.65 9.51 -0.60
C GLN A 51 -7.97 9.48 0.17
N ALA A 52 -9.07 9.67 -0.56
CA ALA A 52 -10.41 9.51 -0.02
C ALA A 52 -10.57 8.13 0.65
N ALA A 53 -11.46 8.05 1.64
CA ALA A 53 -11.75 6.80 2.35
C ALA A 53 -12.30 5.71 1.41
N THR A 54 -12.98 6.11 0.33
CA THR A 54 -13.52 5.24 -0.71
C THR A 54 -12.48 4.75 -1.72
N THR A 55 -11.28 5.34 -1.74
CA THR A 55 -10.21 4.92 -2.64
C THR A 55 -9.61 3.60 -2.16
N LEU A 56 -9.59 2.59 -3.04
CA LEU A 56 -8.92 1.32 -2.77
C LEU A 56 -7.40 1.50 -2.84
N ILE A 57 -6.68 0.90 -1.88
CA ILE A 57 -5.22 0.90 -1.86
C ILE A 57 -4.74 -0.49 -2.29
N ALA A 58 -3.93 -0.56 -3.34
CA ALA A 58 -3.44 -1.83 -3.89
C ALA A 58 -1.94 -2.03 -3.58
N ALA A 59 -1.59 -3.15 -2.96
CA ALA A 59 -0.19 -3.53 -2.73
C ALA A 59 0.00 -5.05 -2.83
N SER A 60 0.89 -5.47 -3.74
CA SER A 60 1.17 -6.89 -4.01
C SER A 60 1.93 -7.57 -2.87
N GLY A 61 2.87 -6.88 -2.23
CA GLY A 61 3.67 -7.42 -1.13
C GLY A 61 2.93 -7.44 0.21
N THR A 62 2.97 -8.58 0.92
CA THR A 62 2.40 -8.71 2.28
C THR A 62 3.04 -7.72 3.25
N SER A 63 4.36 -7.55 3.21
CA SER A 63 5.06 -6.55 4.04
C SER A 63 4.56 -5.13 3.78
N CYS A 64 4.31 -4.76 2.52
CA CYS A 64 3.76 -3.44 2.18
C CYS A 64 2.34 -3.28 2.73
N ARG A 65 1.49 -4.30 2.62
CA ARG A 65 0.11 -4.24 3.17
C ARG A 65 0.11 -4.07 4.68
N HIS A 66 0.97 -4.81 5.40
CA HIS A 66 1.11 -4.64 6.86
C HIS A 66 1.62 -3.24 7.20
N GLN A 67 2.67 -2.77 6.53
CA GLN A 67 3.23 -1.43 6.78
C GLN A 67 2.20 -0.31 6.57
N ILE A 68 1.41 -0.40 5.49
CA ILE A 68 0.35 0.57 5.22
C ILE A 68 -0.69 0.53 6.35
N LYS A 69 -1.09 -0.66 6.80
CA LYS A 69 -2.03 -0.82 7.91
C LYS A 69 -1.49 -0.22 9.20
N ASP A 70 -0.26 -0.58 9.58
CA ASP A 70 0.34 -0.18 10.85
C ASP A 70 0.67 1.33 10.86
N GLY A 71 1.13 1.87 9.73
CA GLY A 71 1.51 3.28 9.62
C GLY A 71 0.37 4.25 9.29
N THR A 72 -0.72 3.80 8.68
CA THR A 72 -1.81 4.71 8.24
C THR A 72 -3.20 4.32 8.73
N GLY A 73 -3.37 3.12 9.29
CA GLY A 73 -4.67 2.55 9.63
C GLY A 73 -5.50 2.10 8.42
N ARG A 74 -5.04 2.34 7.19
CA ARG A 74 -5.73 1.93 5.96
C ARG A 74 -5.44 0.47 5.64
N LEU A 75 -6.45 -0.27 5.19
CA LEU A 75 -6.28 -1.61 4.65
C LEU A 75 -5.91 -1.49 3.16
N ALA A 76 -4.76 -2.05 2.81
CA ALA A 76 -4.39 -2.29 1.42
C ALA A 76 -4.75 -3.74 1.04
N LEU A 77 -5.22 -3.93 -0.18
CA LEU A 77 -5.62 -5.22 -0.74
C LEU A 77 -4.58 -5.73 -1.74
N HIS A 78 -4.55 -7.05 -1.94
CA HIS A 78 -3.77 -7.59 -3.05
C HIS A 78 -4.46 -7.20 -4.38
N PRO A 79 -3.71 -6.79 -5.44
CA PRO A 79 -4.33 -6.40 -6.71
C PRO A 79 -5.26 -7.46 -7.30
N VAL A 80 -4.98 -8.74 -7.08
CA VAL A 80 -5.86 -9.85 -7.55
C VAL A 80 -7.21 -9.88 -6.82
N GLU A 81 -7.26 -9.51 -5.53
CA GLU A 81 -8.52 -9.41 -4.79
C GLU A 81 -9.40 -8.30 -5.39
N ILE A 82 -8.80 -7.12 -5.62
CA ILE A 82 -9.48 -5.99 -6.25
C ILE A 82 -9.98 -6.36 -7.65
N LEU A 83 -9.14 -7.05 -8.44
CA LEU A 83 -9.50 -7.47 -9.78
C LEU A 83 -10.64 -8.50 -9.77
N PHE A 84 -10.61 -9.45 -8.84
CA PHE A 84 -11.68 -10.44 -8.69
C PHE A 84 -13.01 -9.75 -8.36
N ASP A 85 -13.01 -8.86 -7.36
CA ASP A 85 -14.20 -8.11 -6.94
C ASP A 85 -14.74 -7.20 -8.06
N ALA A 86 -13.88 -6.72 -8.95
CA ALA A 86 -14.27 -5.88 -10.09
C ALA A 86 -14.91 -6.65 -11.26
N LEU A 87 -14.82 -7.98 -11.27
CA LEU A 87 -15.29 -8.85 -12.37
C LEU A 87 -16.57 -9.62 -12.03
N ILE A 88 -17.04 -9.56 -10.78
CA ILE A 88 -18.27 -10.18 -10.29
C ILE A 88 -19.40 -9.16 -10.14
#